data_AF-A0A327VSQ5-F1
#
_entry.id   AF-A0A327VSQ5-F1
#
_cell.length_a   1.000
_cell.length_b   1.000
_cell.length_c   1.000
_cell.angle_alpha   90.00
_cell.angle_beta   90.00
_cell.angle_gamma   90.00
#
_symmetry.space_group_name_H-M   'P 1'
#
loop_
_entity.id
_entity.type
_entity.pdbx_description
1 polymer ?
#
loop_
_entity_poly.entity_id
_entity_poly.type
_entity_poly.pdbx_seq_one_letter_code
_entity_poly.pdbx_strand_id
1 'polypeptide(L)'
;MDAEQERPPENERRRGRSHDPEGNRRAVLAAARRLFAAHGYQGVGIRAIAAESGVTPGLVMAYFGSKDGLFRAVVGEGTGVTARLLDEAGNDPAGLPHALAHSYLERWDHLSAQDPLAALIRSALNHPPSAGQLAELLERLVTGPLTGVLGDSSEARARIGLIRSILFGVIMERYLFAHEPARSVPTAELEPLLTAVLAAAVGDPQAPTPAPGPATPADHAPPADHAPATDADTRVFATLTDCAARYRALIGRVVKRHGIGLAAFDVLAELRRAGAPYRRTMSELAAAGAVRAGGMTQHADRLAAAGLIERERDDRDRRVVRLRLTATGRDLVDRVAGERRAGERELLDRLRPDERRRLDVLLGALDRTLADAAPE
;
A
#
# COMPACT_ATOMS: atom_id res chain seq x y z
N MET A 1 58.80 -1.21 -48.96
CA MET A 1 57.51 -0.55 -49.27
C MET A 1 56.57 -1.11 -48.24
N ASP A 2 56.69 -0.63 -47.01
CA ASP A 2 56.07 -1.23 -45.84
C ASP A 2 55.40 -0.10 -45.08
N ALA A 3 54.10 0.06 -45.37
CA ALA A 3 53.25 1.02 -44.71
C ALA A 3 52.77 0.38 -43.39
N GLU A 4 53.44 0.76 -42.31
CA GLU A 4 53.07 0.42 -40.94
C GLU A 4 51.77 1.15 -40.59
N GLN A 5 50.68 0.40 -40.55
CA GLN A 5 49.33 0.89 -40.31
C GLN A 5 49.15 1.09 -38.80
N GLU A 6 49.38 2.33 -38.32
CA GLU A 6 49.12 2.75 -36.95
C GLU A 6 47.69 2.40 -36.54
N ARG A 7 47.56 1.40 -35.66
CA ARG A 7 46.30 1.12 -34.98
C ARG A 7 46.11 2.21 -33.91
N PRO A 8 44.96 2.91 -33.89
CA PRO A 8 44.74 3.94 -32.89
C PRO A 8 44.71 3.33 -31.47
N PRO A 9 45.21 4.04 -30.46
CA PRO A 9 45.34 3.52 -29.11
C PRO A 9 43.97 3.10 -28.55
N GLU A 10 43.94 1.92 -27.93
CA GLU A 10 42.75 1.29 -27.32
C GLU A 10 42.02 2.18 -26.30
N ASN A 11 42.71 3.24 -25.84
CA ASN A 11 42.21 4.22 -24.88
C ASN A 11 41.20 5.22 -25.47
N GLU A 12 41.18 5.43 -26.80
CA GLU A 12 40.16 6.26 -27.46
C GLU A 12 38.85 5.49 -27.70
N ARG A 13 38.92 4.17 -27.92
CA ARG A 13 37.74 3.31 -28.08
C ARG A 13 36.90 3.20 -26.79
N ARG A 14 37.52 3.44 -25.61
CA ARG A 14 36.82 3.45 -24.31
C ARG A 14 36.22 4.80 -23.92
N ARG A 15 36.66 5.90 -24.53
CA ARG A 15 36.13 7.26 -24.26
C ARG A 15 34.83 7.58 -25.02
N GLY A 16 34.41 6.71 -25.95
CA GLY A 16 33.22 6.87 -26.79
C GLY A 16 31.94 6.18 -26.32
N ARG A 17 31.86 5.68 -25.06
CA ARG A 17 30.55 5.34 -24.48
C ARG A 17 29.91 6.62 -23.95
N SER A 18 29.23 7.32 -24.83
CA SER A 18 28.35 8.46 -24.55
C SER A 18 27.68 8.32 -23.19
N HIS A 19 28.11 9.15 -22.22
CA HIS A 19 27.44 9.29 -20.94
C HIS A 19 26.20 10.14 -21.22
N ASP A 20 25.12 9.54 -21.72
CA ASP A 20 23.81 10.21 -21.87
C ASP A 20 23.23 10.46 -20.47
N PRO A 21 23.42 11.66 -19.89
CA PRO A 21 23.03 11.90 -18.51
C PRO A 21 21.50 11.91 -18.38
N GLU A 22 20.81 12.34 -19.44
CA GLU A 22 19.36 12.45 -19.49
C GLU A 22 18.70 11.09 -19.74
N GLY A 23 19.29 10.25 -20.59
CA GLY A 23 18.91 8.84 -20.74
C GLY A 23 19.10 8.05 -19.45
N ASN A 24 20.24 8.22 -18.77
CA ASN A 24 20.49 7.59 -17.47
C ASN A 24 19.50 8.07 -16.41
N ARG A 25 19.23 9.39 -16.34
CA ARG A 25 18.23 9.95 -15.43
C ARG A 25 16.84 9.37 -15.67
N ARG A 26 16.40 9.31 -16.94
CA ARG A 26 15.12 8.68 -17.33
C ARG A 26 15.06 7.19 -16.99
N ALA A 27 16.14 6.45 -17.23
CA ALA A 27 16.22 5.03 -16.88
C ALA A 27 16.09 4.80 -15.37
N VAL A 28 16.74 5.63 -14.56
CA VAL A 28 16.61 5.59 -13.09
C VAL A 28 15.18 5.88 -12.65
N LEU A 29 14.53 6.91 -13.22
CA LEU A 29 13.14 7.25 -12.89
C LEU A 29 12.17 6.14 -13.27
N ALA A 30 12.34 5.52 -14.44
CA ALA A 30 11.52 4.40 -14.89
C ALA A 30 11.66 3.16 -14.00
N ALA A 31 12.91 2.78 -13.66
CA ALA A 31 13.18 1.67 -12.74
C ALA A 31 12.63 1.95 -11.34
N ALA A 32 12.87 3.15 -10.82
CA ALA A 32 12.36 3.57 -9.52
C ALA A 32 10.83 3.52 -9.48
N ARG A 33 10.13 3.98 -10.53
CA ARG A 33 8.66 3.93 -10.64
C ARG A 33 8.13 2.49 -10.50
N ARG A 34 8.68 1.55 -11.27
CA ARG A 34 8.29 0.14 -11.20
C ARG A 34 8.55 -0.46 -9.82
N LEU A 35 9.76 -0.29 -9.30
CA LEU A 35 10.16 -0.87 -8.02
C LEU A 35 9.35 -0.31 -6.86
N PHE A 36 9.16 1.01 -6.79
CA PHE A 36 8.39 1.64 -5.72
C PHE A 36 6.92 1.24 -5.75
N ALA A 37 6.35 1.04 -6.93
CA ALA A 37 4.99 0.57 -7.04
C ALA A 37 4.84 -0.90 -6.64
N ALA A 38 5.78 -1.77 -7.07
CA ALA A 38 5.73 -3.20 -6.78
C ALA A 38 6.03 -3.53 -5.32
N HIS A 39 6.96 -2.81 -4.68
CA HIS A 39 7.50 -3.16 -3.36
C HIS A 39 7.27 -2.08 -2.30
N GLY A 40 6.55 -1.01 -2.66
CA GLY A 40 6.33 0.14 -1.80
C GLY A 40 7.59 0.97 -1.59
N TYR A 41 7.40 2.16 -1.00
CA TYR A 41 8.53 3.06 -0.72
C TYR A 41 9.59 2.39 0.18
N GLN A 42 9.20 1.64 1.21
CA GLN A 42 10.15 1.01 2.15
C GLN A 42 10.92 -0.17 1.56
N GLY A 43 10.28 -1.00 0.73
CA GLY A 43 10.86 -2.24 0.22
C GLY A 43 11.99 -2.05 -0.78
N VAL A 44 12.21 -0.83 -1.28
CA VAL A 44 13.17 -0.55 -2.35
C VAL A 44 14.40 0.20 -1.84
N GLY A 45 15.59 -0.33 -2.10
CA GLY A 45 16.85 0.37 -1.83
C GLY A 45 17.42 1.07 -3.07
N ILE A 46 18.20 2.14 -2.88
CA ILE A 46 18.91 2.85 -3.98
C ILE A 46 19.78 1.89 -4.81
N ARG A 47 20.39 0.89 -4.17
CA ARG A 47 21.20 -0.11 -4.87
C ARG A 47 20.38 -1.00 -5.83
N ALA A 48 19.15 -1.34 -5.45
CA ALA A 48 18.26 -2.13 -6.31
C ALA A 48 17.84 -1.31 -7.55
N ILE A 49 17.50 -0.04 -7.35
CA ILE A 49 17.15 0.88 -8.44
C ILE A 49 18.34 1.06 -9.39
N ALA A 50 19.53 1.29 -8.84
CA ALA A 50 20.75 1.44 -9.62
C ALA A 50 21.05 0.18 -10.46
N ALA A 51 20.92 -1.01 -9.86
CA ALA A 51 21.11 -2.27 -10.55
C ALA A 51 20.12 -2.45 -11.71
N GLU A 52 18.83 -2.15 -11.51
CA GLU A 52 17.80 -2.26 -12.56
C GLU A 52 17.96 -1.22 -13.69
N SER A 53 18.41 -0.01 -13.36
CA SER A 53 18.63 1.06 -14.33
C SER A 53 19.99 1.02 -15.03
N GLY A 54 20.85 0.05 -14.68
CA GLY A 54 22.18 -0.11 -15.29
C GLY A 54 23.18 0.99 -14.90
N VAL A 55 22.92 1.75 -13.84
CA VAL A 55 23.79 2.83 -13.35
C VAL A 55 24.40 2.49 -11.99
N THR A 56 25.39 3.27 -11.55
CA THR A 56 25.96 3.10 -10.20
C THR A 56 25.07 3.76 -9.14
N PRO A 57 25.04 3.24 -7.89
CA PRO A 57 24.32 3.88 -6.79
C PRO A 57 24.78 5.33 -6.53
N GLY A 58 26.06 5.61 -6.75
CA GLY A 58 26.61 6.97 -6.64
C GLY A 58 26.01 7.94 -7.66
N LEU A 59 25.76 7.48 -8.89
CA LEU A 59 25.14 8.30 -9.93
C LEU A 59 23.67 8.61 -9.61
N VAL A 60 22.93 7.65 -9.03
CA VAL A 60 21.57 7.89 -8.53
C VAL A 60 21.57 8.97 -7.44
N MET A 61 22.47 8.88 -6.48
CA MET A 61 22.61 9.89 -5.43
C MET A 61 23.05 11.25 -5.98
N ALA A 62 23.89 11.29 -7.01
CA ALA A 62 24.28 12.52 -7.68
C ALA A 62 23.08 13.22 -8.37
N TYR A 63 22.16 12.46 -8.98
CA TYR A 63 20.99 13.04 -9.66
C TYR A 63 19.88 13.50 -8.72
N PHE A 64 19.69 12.79 -7.60
CA PHE A 64 18.48 12.94 -6.78
C PHE A 64 18.76 13.27 -5.31
N GLY A 65 20.03 13.26 -4.89
CA GLY A 65 20.49 13.59 -3.54
C GLY A 65 20.17 12.54 -2.47
N SER A 66 18.96 11.99 -2.48
CA SER A 66 18.51 10.97 -1.53
C SER A 66 17.44 10.06 -2.14
N LYS A 67 17.11 8.97 -1.43
CA LYS A 67 15.95 8.13 -1.75
C LYS A 67 14.65 8.92 -1.74
N ASP A 68 14.51 9.87 -0.80
CA ASP A 68 13.35 10.77 -0.75
C ASP A 68 13.30 11.70 -1.96
N GLY A 69 14.45 12.25 -2.37
CA GLY A 69 14.55 13.09 -3.56
C GLY A 69 14.18 12.33 -4.84
N LEU A 70 14.67 11.09 -4.98
CA LEU A 70 14.33 10.22 -6.10
C LEU A 70 12.84 9.87 -6.11
N PHE A 71 12.31 9.48 -4.95
CA PHE A 71 10.90 9.14 -4.82
C PHE A 71 9.99 10.34 -5.14
N ARG A 72 10.35 11.53 -4.66
CA ARG A 72 9.64 12.78 -5.00
C ARG A 72 9.69 13.07 -6.49
N ALA A 73 10.81 12.84 -7.17
CA ALA A 73 10.90 13.02 -8.62
C ALA A 73 9.97 12.06 -9.37
N VAL A 74 9.95 10.78 -8.96
CA VAL A 74 9.08 9.75 -9.53
C VAL A 74 7.60 10.11 -9.37
N VAL A 75 7.18 10.50 -8.16
CA VAL A 75 5.79 10.86 -7.89
C VAL A 75 5.45 12.20 -8.55
N GLY A 76 6.32 13.20 -8.46
CA GLY A 76 6.12 14.56 -8.97
C GLY A 76 5.97 14.64 -10.49
N GLU A 77 6.77 13.91 -11.27
CA GLU A 77 6.66 13.90 -12.74
C GLU A 77 5.33 13.34 -13.26
N GLY A 78 4.64 12.52 -12.47
CA GLY A 78 3.32 11.97 -12.83
C GLY A 78 2.14 12.79 -12.31
N THR A 79 2.36 13.91 -11.63
CA THR A 79 1.30 14.50 -10.81
C THR A 79 0.34 15.46 -11.49
N GLY A 80 0.64 16.08 -12.65
CA GLY A 80 -0.27 16.80 -13.58
C GLY A 80 -1.23 17.88 -13.03
N VAL A 81 -1.92 17.56 -11.94
CA VAL A 81 -2.85 18.32 -11.09
C VAL A 81 -2.38 19.74 -10.82
N THR A 82 -1.10 19.97 -10.50
CA THR A 82 -0.63 21.30 -10.10
C THR A 82 -0.54 22.28 -11.26
N ALA A 83 -0.14 21.84 -12.45
CA ALA A 83 -0.05 22.72 -13.62
C ALA A 83 -1.45 23.10 -14.14
N ARG A 84 -2.35 22.12 -14.24
CA ARG A 84 -3.75 22.35 -14.68
C ARG A 84 -4.55 23.21 -13.71
N LEU A 85 -4.42 22.97 -12.40
CA LEU A 85 -5.08 23.81 -11.38
C LEU A 85 -4.62 25.26 -11.41
N LEU A 86 -3.34 25.52 -11.68
CA LEU A 86 -2.82 26.89 -11.77
C LEU A 86 -3.25 27.59 -13.07
N ASP A 87 -3.32 26.87 -14.20
CA ASP A 87 -3.79 27.42 -15.48
C ASP A 87 -5.30 27.73 -15.48
N GLU A 88 -6.12 26.88 -14.85
CA GLU A 88 -7.58 27.03 -14.80
C GLU A 88 -8.02 28.02 -13.70
N ALA A 89 -7.47 27.92 -12.49
CA ALA A 89 -7.82 28.82 -11.38
C ALA A 89 -7.28 30.25 -11.56
N GLY A 90 -6.22 30.43 -12.37
CA GLY A 90 -5.70 31.75 -12.72
C GLY A 90 -6.67 32.59 -13.57
N ASN A 91 -7.68 31.96 -14.20
CA ASN A 91 -8.60 32.61 -15.15
C ASN A 91 -10.06 32.65 -14.67
N ASP A 92 -10.53 31.68 -13.87
CA ASP A 92 -11.91 31.66 -13.35
C ASP A 92 -12.06 30.82 -12.06
N PRO A 93 -12.23 31.45 -10.87
CA PRO A 93 -12.50 30.75 -9.62
C PRO A 93 -13.79 29.92 -9.62
N ALA A 94 -14.78 30.24 -10.45
CA ALA A 94 -16.03 29.48 -10.57
C ALA A 94 -15.82 28.13 -11.28
N GLY A 95 -14.79 28.03 -12.12
CA GLY A 95 -14.38 26.79 -12.78
C GLY A 95 -13.60 25.83 -11.88
N LEU A 96 -13.07 26.30 -10.74
CA LEU A 96 -12.20 25.53 -9.85
C LEU A 96 -12.81 24.19 -9.38
N PRO A 97 -14.10 24.09 -8.98
CA PRO A 97 -14.68 22.83 -8.53
C PRO A 97 -14.70 21.76 -9.62
N HIS A 98 -15.05 22.15 -10.85
CA HIS A 98 -15.12 21.24 -11.99
C HIS A 98 -13.71 20.81 -12.41
N ALA A 99 -12.80 21.77 -12.53
CA ALA A 99 -11.37 21.54 -12.76
C ALA A 99 -10.77 20.53 -11.79
N LEU A 100 -11.04 20.70 -10.49
CA LEU A 100 -10.61 19.78 -9.43
C LEU A 100 -11.22 18.39 -9.61
N ALA A 101 -12.54 18.28 -9.80
CA ALA A 101 -13.22 16.99 -9.95
C ALA A 101 -12.70 16.23 -11.18
N HIS A 102 -12.70 16.89 -12.34
CA HIS A 102 -12.29 16.31 -13.62
C HIS A 102 -10.82 15.87 -13.61
N SER A 103 -9.90 16.80 -13.32
CA SER A 103 -8.46 16.49 -13.31
C SER A 103 -8.09 15.42 -12.28
N TYR A 104 -8.84 15.33 -11.18
CA TYR A 104 -8.57 14.33 -10.15
C TYR A 104 -9.09 12.95 -10.52
N LEU A 105 -10.33 12.84 -11.02
CA LEU A 105 -10.92 11.57 -11.45
C LEU A 105 -10.23 11.02 -12.69
N GLU A 106 -9.99 11.86 -13.72
CA GLU A 106 -9.27 11.47 -14.94
C GLU A 106 -7.89 10.87 -14.58
N ARG A 107 -7.18 11.53 -13.66
CA ARG A 107 -5.89 11.03 -13.17
C ARG A 107 -6.03 9.66 -12.49
N TRP A 108 -6.99 9.49 -11.59
CA TRP A 108 -7.15 8.24 -10.82
C TRP A 108 -7.72 7.09 -11.64
N ASP A 109 -8.50 7.36 -12.67
CA ASP A 109 -8.96 6.35 -13.62
C ASP A 109 -7.83 5.83 -14.52
N HIS A 110 -6.88 6.71 -14.87
CA HIS A 110 -5.71 6.35 -15.66
C HIS A 110 -4.49 5.96 -14.81
N LEU A 111 -4.62 5.99 -13.48
CA LEU A 111 -3.58 5.54 -12.56
C LEU A 111 -3.44 4.02 -12.66
N SER A 112 -2.31 3.58 -13.23
CA SER A 112 -1.95 2.17 -13.25
C SER A 112 -1.87 1.62 -11.82
N ALA A 113 -2.21 0.34 -11.64
CA ALA A 113 -1.95 -0.39 -10.40
C ALA A 113 -0.46 -0.32 -9.97
N GLN A 114 0.43 -0.02 -10.92
CA GLN A 114 1.86 0.21 -10.73
C GLN A 114 2.23 1.69 -10.47
N ASP A 115 1.32 2.51 -9.94
CA ASP A 115 1.66 3.89 -9.60
C ASP A 115 2.27 4.03 -8.18
N PRO A 116 3.43 4.70 -8.06
CA PRO A 116 4.09 4.94 -6.78
C PRO A 116 3.29 5.75 -5.75
N LEU A 117 2.35 6.61 -6.18
CA LEU A 117 1.49 7.37 -5.27
C LEU A 117 0.51 6.45 -4.54
N ALA A 118 -0.10 5.49 -5.23
CA ALA A 118 -0.97 4.51 -4.58
C ALA A 118 -0.20 3.67 -3.56
N ALA A 119 1.03 3.27 -3.88
CA ALA A 119 1.93 2.59 -2.96
C ALA A 119 2.33 3.46 -1.75
N LEU A 120 2.55 4.76 -1.97
CA LEU A 120 2.81 5.72 -0.89
C LEU A 120 1.64 5.81 0.08
N ILE A 121 0.43 6.00 -0.44
CA ILE A 121 -0.78 6.16 0.38
C ILE A 121 -0.99 4.90 1.23
N ARG A 122 -0.90 3.71 0.62
CA ARG A 122 -0.98 2.44 1.37
C ARG A 122 0.10 2.33 2.45
N SER A 123 1.34 2.75 2.16
CA SER A 123 2.43 2.76 3.13
C SER A 123 2.18 3.76 4.27
N ALA A 124 1.61 4.94 3.97
CA ALA A 124 1.34 5.99 4.94
C ALA A 124 0.35 5.57 6.04
N LEU A 125 -0.60 4.67 5.72
CA LEU A 125 -1.59 4.16 6.69
C LEU A 125 -0.97 3.47 7.90
N ASN A 126 0.23 2.91 7.77
CA ASN A 126 0.87 2.10 8.81
C ASN A 126 2.34 2.48 9.09
N HIS A 127 2.86 3.56 8.48
CA HIS A 127 4.26 3.94 8.59
C HIS A 127 4.44 5.47 8.70
N PRO A 128 4.80 6.02 9.88
CA PRO A 128 4.84 7.46 10.12
C PRO A 128 5.76 8.27 9.18
N PRO A 129 6.99 7.81 8.84
CA PRO A 129 7.81 8.52 7.85
C PRO A 129 7.17 8.62 6.47
N SER A 130 6.44 7.58 6.04
CA SER A 130 5.72 7.61 4.75
C SER A 130 4.49 8.52 4.80
N ALA A 131 3.85 8.63 5.96
CA ALA A 131 2.81 9.65 6.20
C ALA A 131 3.39 11.07 6.11
N GLY A 132 4.58 11.32 6.65
CA GLY A 132 5.29 12.59 6.51
C GLY A 132 5.57 12.94 5.04
N GLN A 133 6.05 11.98 4.25
CA GLN A 133 6.28 12.18 2.82
C GLN A 133 5.00 12.46 2.03
N LEU A 134 3.91 11.75 2.35
CA LEU A 134 2.61 12.01 1.75
C LEU A 134 2.10 13.41 2.12
N ALA A 135 2.28 13.83 3.37
CA ALA A 135 1.90 15.15 3.84
C ALA A 135 2.66 16.26 3.09
N GLU A 136 3.99 16.16 2.96
CA GLU A 136 4.80 17.12 2.19
C GLU A 136 4.39 17.19 0.71
N LEU A 137 4.02 16.04 0.13
CA LEU A 137 3.55 15.98 -1.24
C LEU A 137 2.19 16.65 -1.41
N LEU A 138 1.22 16.32 -0.56
CA LEU A 138 -0.11 16.95 -0.56
C LEU A 138 -0.01 18.45 -0.29
N GLU A 139 0.90 18.86 0.57
CA GLU A 139 1.14 20.27 0.86
C GLU A 139 1.57 21.03 -0.40
N ARG A 140 2.57 20.51 -1.12
CA ARG A 140 3.08 21.14 -2.34
C ARG A 140 2.08 21.09 -3.50
N LEU A 141 1.38 19.98 -3.68
CA LEU A 141 0.58 19.74 -4.88
C LEU A 141 -0.87 20.19 -4.75
N VAL A 142 -1.39 20.31 -3.52
CA VAL A 142 -2.79 20.60 -3.24
C VAL A 142 -2.94 21.81 -2.33
N THR A 143 -2.35 21.81 -1.13
CA THR A 143 -2.54 22.92 -0.18
C THR A 143 -2.01 24.24 -0.74
N GLY A 144 -0.74 24.29 -1.17
CA GLY A 144 -0.11 25.51 -1.67
C GLY A 144 -0.89 26.18 -2.80
N PRO A 145 -1.23 25.47 -3.88
CA PRO A 145 -2.07 26.01 -4.96
C PRO A 145 -3.43 26.51 -4.47
N LEU A 146 -4.13 25.74 -3.63
CA LEU A 146 -5.44 26.15 -3.11
C LEU A 146 -5.33 27.37 -2.18
N THR A 147 -4.27 27.49 -1.39
CA THR A 147 -3.98 28.70 -0.60
C THR A 147 -3.73 29.91 -1.51
N GLY A 148 -3.09 29.70 -2.67
CA GLY A 148 -2.90 30.76 -3.67
C GLY A 148 -4.22 31.30 -4.24
N VAL A 149 -5.24 30.44 -4.34
CA VAL A 149 -6.55 30.79 -4.93
C VAL A 149 -7.56 31.25 -3.87
N LEU A 150 -7.69 30.52 -2.76
CA LEU A 150 -8.67 30.75 -1.70
C LEU A 150 -8.15 31.70 -0.60
N GLY A 151 -6.85 31.98 -0.59
CA GLY A 151 -6.17 32.76 0.45
C GLY A 151 -5.82 31.93 1.69
N ASP A 152 -5.31 32.62 2.72
CA ASP A 152 -4.81 32.02 3.97
C ASP A 152 -5.63 32.40 5.22
N SER A 153 -6.87 32.86 5.02
CA SER A 153 -7.77 33.15 6.14
C SER A 153 -8.08 31.86 6.93
N SER A 154 -8.51 31.99 8.19
CA SER A 154 -8.90 30.81 8.98
C SER A 154 -10.02 30.02 8.31
N GLU A 155 -10.93 30.70 7.62
CA GLU A 155 -12.01 30.08 6.85
C GLU A 155 -11.47 29.38 5.61
N ALA A 156 -10.58 30.02 4.84
CA ALA A 156 -9.94 29.42 3.67
C ALA A 156 -9.16 28.15 4.06
N ARG A 157 -8.41 28.18 5.16
CA ARG A 157 -7.71 26.99 5.68
C ARG A 157 -8.66 25.85 6.03
N ALA A 158 -9.82 26.15 6.63
CA ALA A 158 -10.85 25.14 6.91
C ALA A 158 -11.44 24.56 5.61
N ARG A 159 -11.72 25.41 4.62
CA ARG A 159 -12.21 25.02 3.28
C ARG A 159 -11.20 24.12 2.55
N ILE A 160 -9.92 24.49 2.55
CA ILE A 160 -8.84 23.67 1.98
C ILE A 160 -8.79 22.31 2.68
N GLY A 161 -8.90 22.27 4.01
CA GLY A 161 -8.99 21.03 4.78
C GLY A 161 -10.18 20.15 4.37
N LEU A 162 -11.35 20.75 4.14
CA LEU A 162 -12.54 20.05 3.68
C LEU A 162 -12.39 19.50 2.25
N ILE A 163 -11.92 20.33 1.31
CA ILE A 163 -11.64 19.92 -0.08
C ILE A 163 -10.69 18.72 -0.08
N ARG A 164 -9.59 18.81 0.68
CA ARG A 164 -8.62 17.71 0.82
C ARG A 164 -9.27 16.44 1.38
N SER A 165 -10.15 16.57 2.36
CA SER A 165 -10.84 15.43 2.98
C SER A 165 -11.80 14.73 2.01
N ILE A 166 -12.57 15.51 1.23
CA ILE A 166 -13.48 14.99 0.20
C ILE A 166 -12.68 14.23 -0.86
N LEU A 167 -11.67 14.88 -1.44
CA LEU A 167 -10.83 14.28 -2.49
C LEU A 167 -10.15 13.00 -1.99
N PHE A 168 -9.57 13.03 -0.79
CA PHE A 168 -8.91 11.86 -0.21
C PHE A 168 -9.89 10.72 0.09
N GLY A 169 -11.11 11.04 0.57
CA GLY A 169 -12.18 10.07 0.78
C GLY A 169 -12.56 9.35 -0.52
N VAL A 170 -12.67 10.09 -1.63
CA VAL A 170 -12.92 9.51 -2.96
C VAL A 170 -11.78 8.57 -3.36
N ILE A 171 -10.51 8.95 -3.16
CA ILE A 171 -9.37 8.03 -3.42
C ILE A 171 -9.56 6.73 -2.63
N MET A 172 -9.76 6.86 -1.32
CA MET A 172 -9.80 5.72 -0.42
C MET A 172 -10.93 4.76 -0.79
N GLU A 173 -12.16 5.27 -0.95
CA GLU A 173 -13.34 4.45 -1.23
C GLU A 173 -13.34 3.86 -2.64
N ARG A 174 -13.13 4.69 -3.68
CA ARG A 174 -13.30 4.29 -5.09
C ARG A 174 -12.08 3.55 -5.64
N TYR A 175 -10.86 3.97 -5.29
CA TYR A 175 -9.64 3.53 -5.98
C TYR A 175 -8.76 2.61 -5.15
N LEU A 176 -8.63 2.88 -3.84
CA LEU A 176 -7.70 2.15 -2.98
C LEU A 176 -8.34 0.95 -2.30
N PHE A 177 -9.49 1.14 -1.68
CA PHE A 177 -10.30 0.05 -1.16
C PHE A 177 -11.19 -0.55 -2.25
N ALA A 178 -11.60 0.27 -3.23
CA ALA A 178 -12.42 -0.13 -4.37
C ALA A 178 -13.71 -0.84 -3.93
N HIS A 179 -14.42 -0.21 -2.98
CA HIS A 179 -15.69 -0.70 -2.46
C HIS A 179 -16.85 -0.40 -3.41
N GLU A 180 -17.86 -1.26 -3.43
CA GLU A 180 -19.14 -0.95 -4.08
C GLU A 180 -20.04 -0.08 -3.18
N PRO A 181 -20.84 0.84 -3.75
CA PRO A 181 -21.02 1.12 -5.17
C PRO A 181 -19.95 2.05 -5.77
N ALA A 182 -19.08 2.65 -4.95
CA ALA A 182 -18.18 3.72 -5.37
C ALA A 182 -17.24 3.32 -6.53
N ARG A 183 -16.85 2.04 -6.61
CA ARG A 183 -16.02 1.47 -7.67
C ARG A 183 -16.73 1.41 -9.03
N SER A 184 -17.98 0.94 -9.07
CA SER A 184 -18.69 0.66 -10.33
C SER A 184 -19.39 1.87 -10.93
N VAL A 185 -19.67 2.92 -10.14
CA VAL A 185 -20.26 4.16 -10.65
C VAL A 185 -19.40 4.74 -11.78
N PRO A 186 -19.92 4.97 -12.99
CA PRO A 186 -19.15 5.57 -14.07
C PRO A 186 -18.61 6.95 -13.69
N THR A 187 -17.40 7.29 -14.14
CA THR A 187 -16.79 8.59 -13.83
C THR A 187 -17.63 9.76 -14.32
N ALA A 188 -18.28 9.61 -15.48
CA ALA A 188 -19.21 10.60 -16.03
C ALA A 188 -20.43 10.87 -15.11
N GLU A 189 -20.83 9.91 -14.27
CA GLU A 189 -21.90 10.08 -13.29
C GLU A 189 -21.40 10.65 -11.96
N LEU A 190 -20.17 10.29 -11.55
CA LEU A 190 -19.56 10.76 -10.31
C LEU A 190 -19.04 12.21 -10.40
N GLU A 191 -18.48 12.59 -11.56
CA GLU A 191 -17.82 13.90 -11.75
C GLU A 191 -18.76 15.09 -11.47
N PRO A 192 -20.02 15.14 -11.96
CA PRO A 192 -20.94 16.22 -11.63
C PRO A 192 -21.28 16.30 -10.14
N LEU A 193 -21.43 15.14 -9.47
CA LEU A 193 -21.73 15.07 -8.03
C LEU A 193 -20.55 15.58 -7.20
N LEU A 194 -19.33 15.14 -7.54
CA LEU A 194 -18.12 15.60 -6.88
C LEU A 194 -17.90 17.10 -7.10
N THR A 195 -18.16 17.60 -8.32
CA THR A 195 -18.10 19.02 -8.66
C THR A 195 -19.01 19.85 -7.75
N ALA A 196 -20.27 19.42 -7.56
CA ALA A 196 -21.23 20.12 -6.70
C ALA A 196 -20.79 20.17 -5.22
N VAL A 197 -20.26 19.05 -4.71
CA VAL A 197 -19.75 18.98 -3.33
C VAL A 197 -18.50 19.86 -3.16
N LEU A 198 -17.60 19.87 -4.13
CA LEU A 198 -16.43 20.73 -4.14
C LEU A 198 -16.80 22.22 -4.25
N ALA A 199 -17.83 22.56 -5.02
CA ALA A 199 -18.31 23.93 -5.15
C ALA A 199 -18.81 24.49 -3.81
N ALA A 200 -19.54 23.68 -3.04
CA ALA A 200 -19.94 24.03 -1.68
C ALA A 200 -18.72 24.26 -0.75
N ALA A 201 -17.66 23.47 -0.92
CA ALA A 201 -16.44 23.59 -0.13
C ALA A 201 -15.59 24.82 -0.52
N VAL A 202 -15.47 25.13 -1.82
CA VAL A 202 -14.75 26.30 -2.36
C VAL A 202 -15.45 27.61 -1.96
N GLY A 203 -16.77 27.66 -2.12
CA GLY A 203 -17.63 28.76 -1.69
C GLY A 203 -18.15 29.64 -2.83
N ASP A 204 -19.45 29.50 -3.13
CA ASP A 204 -20.41 30.57 -3.40
C ASP A 204 -21.79 30.14 -2.83
N PRO A 205 -22.46 30.95 -1.98
CA PRO A 205 -23.78 30.66 -1.39
C PRO A 205 -24.99 30.71 -2.35
N GLN A 206 -24.83 30.78 -3.68
CA GLN A 206 -25.96 30.89 -4.64
C GLN A 206 -26.17 29.71 -5.61
N ALA A 207 -25.87 28.47 -5.23
CA ALA A 207 -26.55 27.33 -5.86
C ALA A 207 -27.85 27.07 -5.08
N PRO A 208 -29.04 27.19 -5.69
CA PRO A 208 -30.28 26.83 -5.00
C PRO A 208 -30.16 25.38 -4.55
N THR A 209 -30.29 25.15 -3.25
CA THR A 209 -30.71 23.83 -2.76
C THR A 209 -31.91 23.44 -3.63
N PRO A 210 -31.91 22.31 -4.36
CA PRO A 210 -33.13 21.86 -4.97
C PRO A 210 -34.09 21.67 -3.80
N ALA A 211 -35.05 22.58 -3.67
CA ALA A 211 -36.16 22.40 -2.77
C ALA A 211 -36.72 21.01 -3.09
N PRO A 212 -37.04 20.17 -2.08
CA PRO A 212 -37.79 18.97 -2.36
C PRO A 212 -39.08 19.44 -3.03
N GLY A 213 -39.16 19.28 -4.35
CA GLY A 213 -40.38 19.50 -5.10
C GLY A 213 -41.46 18.64 -4.45
N PRO A 214 -42.71 19.12 -4.39
CA PRO A 214 -43.77 18.41 -3.70
C PRO A 214 -43.81 16.97 -4.21
N ALA A 215 -43.58 16.02 -3.30
CA ALA A 215 -43.66 14.60 -3.59
C ALA A 215 -45.01 14.36 -4.25
N THR A 216 -44.98 14.09 -5.55
CA THR A 216 -46.15 13.57 -6.25
C THR A 216 -46.29 12.14 -5.75
N PRO A 217 -47.45 11.73 -5.20
CA PRO A 217 -47.66 10.34 -4.83
C PRO A 217 -47.81 9.54 -6.13
N ALA A 218 -46.68 9.07 -6.66
CA ALA A 218 -46.66 8.12 -7.76
C ALA A 218 -46.86 6.73 -7.16
N ASP A 219 -48.12 6.36 -7.19
CA ASP A 219 -48.70 5.05 -7.02
C ASP A 219 -48.03 4.06 -7.99
N HIS A 220 -46.98 3.34 -7.55
CA HIS A 220 -46.37 2.24 -8.31
C HIS A 220 -46.30 0.99 -7.43
N ALA A 221 -47.27 0.11 -7.64
CA ALA A 221 -47.16 -1.31 -7.35
C ALA A 221 -45.89 -1.88 -8.04
N PRO A 222 -45.21 -2.88 -7.44
CA PRO A 222 -43.96 -3.39 -7.99
C PRO A 222 -44.23 -4.27 -9.22
N PRO A 223 -43.48 -4.14 -10.33
CA PRO A 223 -43.30 -5.26 -11.23
C PRO A 223 -42.16 -6.15 -10.73
N ALA A 224 -42.45 -7.44 -10.77
CA ALA A 224 -41.57 -8.54 -10.43
C ALA A 224 -40.36 -8.67 -11.36
N ASP A 225 -39.38 -9.44 -10.86
CA ASP A 225 -38.32 -10.13 -11.59
C ASP A 225 -37.34 -9.30 -12.43
N HIS A 226 -36.29 -8.80 -11.76
CA HIS A 226 -34.92 -8.94 -12.23
C HIS A 226 -34.00 -9.22 -11.03
N ALA A 227 -33.70 -10.50 -10.79
CA ALA A 227 -32.60 -10.89 -9.92
C ALA A 227 -31.26 -10.72 -10.67
N PRO A 228 -30.34 -9.84 -10.24
CA PRO A 228 -28.96 -9.91 -10.67
C PRO A 228 -28.24 -10.98 -9.83
N ALA A 229 -27.43 -11.80 -10.49
CA ALA A 229 -26.54 -12.74 -9.84
C ALA A 229 -25.55 -11.99 -8.91
N THR A 230 -25.79 -12.16 -7.62
CA THR A 230 -24.89 -12.20 -6.45
C THR A 230 -23.94 -11.04 -6.11
N ASP A 231 -24.54 -10.01 -5.50
CA ASP A 231 -23.97 -9.11 -4.48
C ASP A 231 -23.37 -9.86 -3.24
N ALA A 232 -23.69 -11.16 -3.13
CA ALA A 232 -23.19 -12.04 -2.08
C ALA A 232 -21.71 -12.44 -2.27
N ASP A 233 -21.23 -12.58 -3.51
CA ASP A 233 -19.93 -13.18 -3.81
C ASP A 233 -18.77 -12.22 -3.45
N THR A 234 -18.96 -10.91 -3.68
CA THR A 234 -17.99 -9.86 -3.31
C THR A 234 -17.93 -9.63 -1.78
N ARG A 235 -19.06 -9.80 -1.08
CA ARG A 235 -19.13 -9.66 0.39
C ARG A 235 -18.35 -10.73 1.13
N VAL A 236 -18.19 -11.93 0.57
CA VAL A 236 -17.47 -13.03 1.24
C VAL A 236 -16.03 -12.64 1.51
N PHE A 237 -15.30 -12.15 0.49
CA PHE A 237 -13.89 -11.77 0.64
C PHE A 237 -13.69 -10.51 1.49
N ALA A 238 -14.59 -9.53 1.39
CA ALA A 238 -14.58 -8.36 2.27
C ALA A 238 -14.79 -8.76 3.74
N THR A 239 -15.80 -9.58 4.01
CA THR A 239 -16.11 -10.11 5.35
C THR A 239 -14.96 -10.96 5.88
N LEU A 240 -14.33 -11.80 5.03
CA LEU A 240 -13.17 -12.60 5.39
C LEU A 240 -11.98 -11.71 5.78
N THR A 241 -11.69 -10.68 5.00
CA THR A 241 -10.58 -9.74 5.25
C THR A 241 -10.78 -9.00 6.58
N ASP A 242 -11.99 -8.50 6.81
CA ASP A 242 -12.38 -7.83 8.04
C ASP A 242 -12.32 -8.75 9.27
N CYS A 243 -12.81 -9.98 9.14
CA CYS A 243 -12.70 -10.99 10.18
C CYS A 243 -11.25 -11.31 10.49
N ALA A 244 -10.41 -11.47 9.46
CA ALA A 244 -8.98 -11.71 9.63
C ALA A 244 -8.28 -10.53 10.33
N ALA A 245 -8.62 -9.29 9.98
CA ALA A 245 -8.06 -8.09 10.62
C ALA A 245 -8.45 -8.00 12.10
N ARG A 246 -9.73 -8.18 12.43
CA ARG A 246 -10.23 -8.17 13.81
C ARG A 246 -9.64 -9.31 14.64
N TYR A 247 -9.53 -10.50 14.06
CA TYR A 247 -8.88 -11.65 14.69
C TYR A 247 -7.40 -11.40 14.92
N ARG A 248 -6.66 -10.87 13.94
CA ARG A 248 -5.24 -10.51 14.09
C ARG A 248 -5.01 -9.47 15.20
N ALA A 249 -5.88 -8.47 15.30
CA ALA A 249 -5.84 -7.50 16.39
C ALA A 249 -6.09 -8.14 17.77
N LEU A 250 -7.02 -9.10 17.86
CA LEU A 250 -7.27 -9.85 19.09
C LEU A 250 -6.04 -10.67 19.51
N ILE A 251 -5.47 -11.44 18.59
CA ILE A 251 -4.26 -12.25 18.86
C ILE A 251 -3.08 -11.36 19.23
N GLY A 252 -2.91 -10.24 18.53
CA GLY A 252 -1.87 -9.26 18.85
C GLY A 252 -1.95 -8.76 20.29
N ARG A 253 -3.15 -8.56 20.84
CA ARG A 253 -3.33 -8.18 22.27
C ARG A 253 -2.89 -9.29 23.23
N VAL A 254 -3.23 -10.55 22.94
CA VAL A 254 -2.83 -11.69 23.77
C VAL A 254 -1.31 -11.82 23.78
N VAL A 255 -0.70 -11.86 22.59
CA VAL A 255 0.76 -12.00 22.43
C VAL A 255 1.52 -10.86 23.13
N LYS A 256 1.02 -9.62 23.03
CA LYS A 256 1.65 -8.45 23.65
C LYS A 256 1.75 -8.53 25.18
N ARG A 257 0.82 -9.23 25.85
CA ARG A 257 0.87 -9.44 27.32
C ARG A 257 2.10 -10.23 27.76
N HIS A 258 2.67 -11.02 26.85
CA HIS A 258 3.88 -11.81 27.09
C HIS A 258 5.16 -11.07 26.68
N GLY A 259 5.10 -9.76 26.45
CA GLY A 259 6.26 -8.92 26.18
C GLY A 259 6.86 -9.04 24.77
N ILE A 260 6.19 -9.76 23.86
CA ILE A 260 6.62 -9.92 22.47
C ILE A 260 5.57 -9.38 21.48
N GLY A 261 6.01 -9.02 20.28
CA GLY A 261 5.11 -8.59 19.20
C GLY A 261 4.59 -9.77 18.39
N LEU A 262 3.45 -9.60 17.70
CA LEU A 262 2.81 -10.66 16.90
C LEU A 262 3.77 -11.27 15.86
N ALA A 263 4.49 -10.44 15.10
CA ALA A 263 5.46 -10.91 14.12
C ALA A 263 6.63 -11.70 14.75
N ALA A 264 7.05 -11.36 15.96
CA ALA A 264 8.07 -12.13 16.68
C ALA A 264 7.51 -13.47 17.17
N PHE A 265 6.24 -13.49 17.60
CA PHE A 265 5.56 -14.73 17.96
C PHE A 265 5.37 -15.66 16.75
N ASP A 266 5.06 -15.13 15.57
CA ASP A 266 4.92 -15.93 14.35
C ASP A 266 6.19 -16.72 14.02
N VAL A 267 7.37 -16.12 14.25
CA VAL A 267 8.67 -16.81 14.12
C VAL A 267 8.80 -17.96 15.09
N LEU A 268 8.47 -17.74 16.37
CA LEU A 268 8.53 -18.79 17.38
C LEU A 268 7.53 -19.92 17.07
N ALA A 269 6.32 -19.57 16.62
CA ALA A 269 5.29 -20.53 16.24
C ALA A 269 5.69 -21.36 15.02
N GLU A 270 6.39 -20.78 14.04
CA GLU A 270 6.93 -21.49 12.87
C GLU A 270 8.05 -22.45 13.26
N LEU A 271 9.00 -21.99 14.07
CA LEU A 271 10.06 -22.87 14.60
C LEU A 271 9.47 -24.04 15.41
N ARG A 272 8.35 -23.81 16.11
CA ARG A 272 7.63 -24.86 16.86
C ARG A 272 6.96 -25.86 15.91
N ARG A 273 6.34 -25.37 14.84
CA ARG A 273 5.69 -26.19 13.79
C ARG A 273 6.67 -27.04 12.99
N ALA A 274 7.91 -26.59 12.84
CA ALA A 274 8.97 -27.36 12.18
C ALA A 274 9.27 -28.73 12.85
N GLY A 275 8.77 -28.97 14.08
CA GLY A 275 9.03 -30.19 14.83
C GLY A 275 10.47 -30.25 15.32
N ALA A 276 10.82 -31.24 16.15
CA ALA A 276 12.18 -31.39 16.66
C ALA A 276 13.17 -31.55 15.49
N PRO A 277 14.33 -30.85 15.49
CA PRO A 277 14.95 -30.12 16.60
C PRO A 277 14.57 -28.61 16.70
N TYR A 278 13.41 -28.23 16.18
CA TYR A 278 12.79 -26.89 16.27
C TYR A 278 13.64 -25.79 15.66
N ARG A 279 14.20 -26.06 14.49
CA ARG A 279 15.11 -25.17 13.79
C ARG A 279 14.72 -24.95 12.34
N ARG A 280 14.92 -23.73 11.87
CA ARG A 280 14.75 -23.32 10.46
C ARG A 280 15.78 -22.25 10.12
N THR A 281 16.16 -22.18 8.85
CA THR A 281 16.89 -21.04 8.30
C THR A 281 15.96 -19.85 8.09
N MET A 282 16.53 -18.66 7.92
CA MET A 282 15.77 -17.45 7.60
C MET A 282 14.97 -17.60 6.30
N SER A 283 15.55 -18.26 5.29
CA SER A 283 14.91 -18.52 4.00
C SER A 283 13.72 -19.48 4.14
N GLU A 284 13.85 -20.53 4.96
CA GLU A 284 12.73 -21.44 5.23
C GLU A 284 11.60 -20.77 6.02
N LEU A 285 11.93 -19.90 6.98
CA LEU A 285 10.93 -19.11 7.70
C LEU A 285 10.16 -18.17 6.76
N ALA A 286 10.88 -17.53 5.83
CA ALA A 286 10.26 -16.68 4.81
C ALA A 286 9.37 -17.48 3.84
N ALA A 287 9.82 -18.66 3.41
CA ALA A 287 9.06 -19.56 2.54
C ALA A 287 7.80 -20.12 3.22
N ALA A 288 7.84 -20.35 4.53
CA ALA A 288 6.71 -20.84 5.31
C ALA A 288 5.64 -19.76 5.60
N GLY A 289 5.80 -18.54 5.08
CA GLY A 289 4.84 -17.44 5.26
C GLY A 289 4.84 -16.84 6.67
N ALA A 290 5.76 -17.25 7.54
CA ALA A 290 6.01 -16.56 8.80
C ALA A 290 6.61 -15.18 8.45
N VAL A 291 5.82 -14.12 8.59
CA VAL A 291 6.19 -12.71 8.35
C VAL A 291 6.67 -12.41 6.91
N ARG A 292 5.81 -11.77 6.10
CA ARG A 292 6.17 -11.24 4.77
C ARG A 292 7.35 -10.26 4.87
N ALA A 293 8.52 -10.74 4.43
CA ALA A 293 9.72 -10.04 3.96
C ALA A 293 9.90 -8.57 4.38
N GLY A 294 10.06 -8.31 5.68
CA GLY A 294 10.51 -7.01 6.19
C GLY A 294 10.63 -7.06 7.71
N GLY A 295 11.84 -6.89 8.25
CA GLY A 295 12.06 -6.90 9.71
C GLY A 295 12.26 -8.27 10.35
N MET A 296 12.25 -9.37 9.59
CA MET A 296 12.48 -10.73 10.11
C MET A 296 13.80 -10.86 10.88
N THR A 297 14.89 -10.28 10.34
CA THR A 297 16.19 -10.25 11.02
C THR A 297 16.12 -9.53 12.36
N GLN A 298 15.42 -8.39 12.42
CA GLN A 298 15.24 -7.61 13.65
C GLN A 298 14.34 -8.33 14.68
N HIS A 299 13.36 -9.10 14.22
CA HIS A 299 12.57 -9.97 15.10
C HIS A 299 13.42 -11.11 15.65
N ALA A 300 14.19 -11.79 14.81
CA ALA A 300 15.13 -12.83 15.23
C ALA A 300 16.19 -12.29 16.19
N ASP A 301 16.74 -11.10 15.95
CA ASP A 301 17.70 -10.46 16.85
C ASP A 301 17.11 -10.22 18.25
N ARG A 302 15.90 -9.67 18.31
CA ARG A 302 15.20 -9.43 19.58
C ARG A 302 14.86 -10.72 20.31
N LEU A 303 14.43 -11.75 19.59
CA LEU A 303 14.13 -13.06 20.16
C LEU A 303 15.39 -13.75 20.70
N ALA A 304 16.53 -13.60 20.01
CA ALA A 304 17.81 -14.14 20.45
C ALA A 304 18.32 -13.38 21.69
N ALA A 305 18.23 -12.05 21.69
CA ALA A 305 18.56 -11.22 22.86
C ALA A 305 17.69 -11.54 24.08
N ALA A 306 16.42 -11.91 23.86
CA ALA A 306 15.51 -12.37 24.90
C ALA A 306 15.72 -13.84 25.32
N GLY A 307 16.68 -14.56 24.74
CA GLY A 307 16.96 -15.96 25.05
C GLY A 307 15.87 -16.94 24.60
N LEU A 308 14.98 -16.54 23.68
CA LEU A 308 13.87 -17.36 23.18
C LEU A 308 14.29 -18.21 21.98
N ILE A 309 15.33 -17.79 21.26
CA ILE A 309 15.95 -18.56 20.18
C ILE A 309 17.47 -18.49 20.28
N GLU A 310 18.14 -19.46 19.68
CA GLU A 310 19.59 -19.51 19.48
C GLU A 310 19.93 -19.50 17.99
N ARG A 311 21.14 -19.02 17.67
CA ARG A 311 21.68 -19.06 16.31
C ARG A 311 22.74 -20.13 16.21
N GLU A 312 22.46 -21.17 15.45
CA GLU A 312 23.38 -22.24 15.13
C GLU A 312 23.96 -22.00 13.73
N ARG A 313 25.29 -22.02 13.60
CA ARG A 313 25.93 -22.07 12.29
C ARG A 313 26.07 -23.53 11.88
N ASP A 314 25.84 -23.83 10.61
CA ASP A 314 26.04 -25.18 10.11
C ASP A 314 27.56 -25.52 10.11
N ASP A 315 27.88 -26.74 10.55
CA ASP A 315 29.27 -27.21 10.65
C ASP A 315 29.92 -27.45 9.28
N ARG A 316 29.12 -27.71 8.24
CA ARG A 316 29.57 -27.98 6.87
C ARG A 316 29.56 -26.74 6.00
N ASP A 317 28.65 -25.80 6.25
CA ASP A 317 28.60 -24.51 5.58
C ASP A 317 28.37 -23.36 6.56
N ARG A 318 29.45 -22.66 6.91
CA ARG A 318 29.43 -21.49 7.82
C ARG A 318 28.56 -20.34 7.33
N ARG A 319 28.14 -20.33 6.05
CA ARG A 319 27.22 -19.33 5.49
C ARG A 319 25.76 -19.61 5.87
N VAL A 320 25.43 -20.84 6.27
CA VAL A 320 24.08 -21.22 6.69
C VAL A 320 23.91 -20.98 8.18
N VAL A 321 22.97 -20.09 8.51
CA VAL A 321 22.56 -19.80 9.89
C VAL A 321 21.16 -20.34 10.12
N ARG A 322 21.02 -21.24 11.10
CA ARG A 322 19.73 -21.76 11.57
C ARG A 322 19.34 -21.06 12.86
N LEU A 323 18.07 -20.69 12.96
CA LEU A 323 17.45 -20.29 14.21
C LEU A 323 16.88 -21.53 14.88
N ARG A 324 17.14 -21.72 16.17
CA ARG A 324 16.59 -22.82 16.97
C ARG A 324 15.82 -22.30 18.16
N LEU A 325 14.66 -22.87 18.46
CA LEU A 325 13.93 -22.57 19.70
C LEU A 325 14.68 -23.08 20.94
N THR A 326 14.87 -22.20 21.92
CA THR A 326 15.34 -22.59 23.26
C THR A 326 14.23 -23.27 24.07
N ALA A 327 14.55 -23.84 25.23
CA ALA A 327 13.52 -24.35 26.15
C ALA A 327 12.54 -23.25 26.56
N THR A 328 13.05 -22.10 26.98
CA THR A 328 12.26 -20.91 27.33
C THR A 328 11.38 -20.44 26.17
N GLY A 329 11.91 -20.45 24.94
CA GLY A 329 11.15 -20.13 23.74
C GLY A 329 10.00 -21.09 23.50
N ARG A 330 10.22 -22.40 23.66
CA ARG A 330 9.16 -23.41 23.52
C ARG A 330 8.06 -23.22 24.56
N ASP A 331 8.44 -23.04 25.82
CA ASP A 331 7.46 -22.86 26.90
C ASP A 331 6.60 -21.61 26.67
N LEU A 332 7.22 -20.51 26.18
CA LEU A 332 6.49 -19.30 25.82
C LEU A 332 5.49 -19.55 24.68
N VAL A 333 5.92 -20.22 23.62
CA VAL A 333 5.03 -20.55 22.49
C VAL A 333 3.87 -21.39 22.96
N ASP A 334 4.14 -22.42 23.75
CA ASP A 334 3.11 -23.37 24.21
C ASP A 334 2.10 -22.68 25.14
N ARG A 335 2.56 -21.78 26.03
CA ARG A 335 1.67 -20.94 26.87
C ARG A 335 0.77 -20.02 26.04
N VAL A 336 1.37 -19.21 25.16
CA VAL A 336 0.63 -18.24 24.32
C VAL A 336 -0.34 -18.97 23.38
N ALA A 337 0.07 -20.11 22.82
CA ALA A 337 -0.81 -20.96 22.02
C ALA A 337 -1.96 -21.54 22.84
N GLY A 338 -1.72 -21.91 24.10
CA GLY A 338 -2.76 -22.34 25.04
C GLY A 338 -3.81 -21.26 25.28
N GLU A 339 -3.38 -20.05 25.63
CA GLU A 339 -4.27 -18.89 25.84
C GLU A 339 -5.06 -18.52 24.58
N ARG A 340 -4.38 -18.49 23.43
CA ARG A 340 -5.03 -18.22 22.15
C ARG A 340 -6.12 -19.25 21.85
N ARG A 341 -5.82 -20.55 21.98
CA ARG A 341 -6.81 -21.62 21.77
C ARG A 341 -7.98 -21.52 22.74
N ALA A 342 -7.74 -21.12 23.99
CA ALA A 342 -8.83 -20.90 24.94
C ALA A 342 -9.74 -19.73 24.51
N GLY A 343 -9.17 -18.60 24.09
CA GLY A 343 -9.93 -17.47 23.57
C GLY A 343 -10.68 -17.78 22.27
N GLU A 344 -10.06 -18.53 21.36
CA GLU A 344 -10.70 -19.01 20.13
C GLU A 344 -11.89 -19.91 20.41
N ARG A 345 -11.76 -20.84 21.37
CA ARG A 345 -12.88 -21.67 21.81
C ARG A 345 -14.02 -20.82 22.35
N GLU A 346 -13.74 -19.83 23.20
CA GLU A 346 -14.77 -18.92 23.72
C GLU A 346 -15.49 -18.14 22.60
N LEU A 347 -14.76 -17.72 21.56
CA LEU A 347 -15.37 -17.07 20.39
C LEU A 347 -16.26 -18.02 19.61
N LEU A 348 -15.77 -19.24 19.33
CA LEU A 348 -16.55 -20.27 18.65
C LEU A 348 -17.76 -20.67 19.48
N ASP A 349 -17.66 -20.63 20.81
CA ASP A 349 -18.74 -20.99 21.73
C ASP A 349 -19.99 -20.11 21.59
N ARG A 350 -19.85 -18.93 20.98
CA ARG A 350 -20.94 -18.00 20.67
C ARG A 350 -21.73 -18.38 19.41
N LEU A 351 -21.21 -19.29 18.59
CA LEU A 351 -21.88 -19.82 17.40
C LEU A 351 -22.59 -21.13 17.75
N ARG A 352 -23.74 -21.42 17.12
CA ARG A 352 -24.38 -22.72 17.30
C ARG A 352 -23.52 -23.85 16.70
N PRO A 353 -23.58 -25.10 17.21
CA PRO A 353 -22.74 -26.19 16.71
C PRO A 353 -22.90 -26.49 15.21
N ASP A 354 -24.10 -26.29 14.65
CA ASP A 354 -24.40 -26.38 13.22
C ASP A 354 -23.74 -25.26 12.40
N GLU A 355 -23.76 -24.02 12.91
CA GLU A 355 -23.10 -22.87 12.27
C GLU A 355 -21.59 -23.06 12.23
N ARG A 356 -20.98 -23.57 13.31
CA ARG A 356 -19.54 -23.86 13.37
C ARG A 356 -19.12 -24.88 12.31
N ARG A 357 -19.86 -26.00 12.21
CA ARG A 357 -19.59 -27.04 11.21
C ARG A 357 -19.73 -26.51 9.79
N ARG A 358 -20.78 -25.71 9.54
CA ARG A 358 -21.00 -25.12 8.20
C ARG A 358 -19.89 -24.14 7.84
N LEU A 359 -19.47 -23.29 8.78
CA LEU A 359 -18.38 -22.35 8.58
C LEU A 359 -17.05 -23.05 8.29
N ASP A 360 -16.71 -24.10 9.04
CA ASP A 360 -15.50 -24.90 8.85
C ASP A 360 -15.45 -25.53 7.44
N VAL A 361 -16.55 -26.14 7.01
CA VAL A 361 -16.65 -26.73 5.66
C VAL A 361 -16.50 -25.68 4.56
N LEU A 362 -17.15 -24.51 4.71
CA LEU A 362 -17.11 -23.44 3.70
C LEU A 362 -15.73 -22.78 3.63
N LEU A 363 -15.10 -22.49 4.78
CA LEU A 363 -13.74 -21.94 4.82
C LEU A 363 -12.73 -22.95 4.26
N GLY A 364 -12.88 -24.25 4.57
CA GLY A 364 -12.02 -25.28 4.00
C GLY A 364 -12.18 -25.43 2.49
N ALA A 365 -13.38 -25.27 1.95
CA ALA A 365 -13.60 -25.23 0.50
C ALA A 365 -12.93 -24.01 -0.13
N LEU A 366 -13.09 -22.82 0.48
CA LEU A 366 -12.47 -21.59 0.01
C LEU A 366 -10.93 -21.66 0.04
N ASP A 367 -10.34 -22.20 1.11
CA ASP A 367 -8.89 -22.35 1.26
C ASP A 367 -8.28 -23.21 0.14
N ARG A 368 -8.93 -24.34 -0.21
CA ARG A 368 -8.51 -25.18 -1.35
C ARG A 368 -8.53 -24.41 -2.67
N THR A 369 -9.60 -23.65 -2.94
CA THR A 369 -9.67 -22.85 -4.18
C THR A 369 -8.61 -21.76 -4.25
N LEU A 370 -8.22 -21.19 -3.11
CA LEU A 370 -7.16 -20.18 -3.04
C LEU A 370 -5.77 -20.80 -3.21
N ALA A 371 -5.54 -21.99 -2.65
CA ALA A 371 -4.29 -22.73 -2.83
C ALA A 371 -4.06 -23.11 -4.29
N ASP A 372 -5.10 -23.57 -4.98
CA ASP A 372 -5.04 -23.93 -6.41
C ASP A 372 -4.82 -22.72 -7.33
N ALA A 373 -5.16 -21.51 -6.87
CA ALA A 373 -5.04 -20.26 -7.63
C ALA A 373 -3.71 -19.51 -7.42
N ALA A 374 -2.86 -19.93 -6.46
CA ALA A 374 -1.58 -19.29 -6.21
C ALA A 374 -0.50 -19.82 -7.17
N PRO A 375 0.12 -18.99 -8.02
CA PRO A 375 1.28 -19.43 -8.81
C PRO A 375 2.49 -19.67 -7.88
N GLU A 376 3.25 -20.74 -8.16
CA GLU A 376 4.46 -21.15 -7.43
C GLU A 376 5.52 -20.04 -7.30
#